data_AF-A0A8E6ETK9-F1
#
_entry.id   AF-A0A8E6ETK9-F1
#
_cell.length_a   1.000
_cell.length_b   1.000
_cell.length_c   1.000
_cell.angle_alpha   90.00
_cell.angle_beta   90.00
_cell.angle_gamma   90.00
#
_symmetry.space_group_name_H-M   'P 1'
#
loop_
_entity.id
_entity.type
_entity.pdbx_description
1 polymer ?
#
loop_
_entity_poly.entity_id
_entity_poly.type
_entity_poly.pdbx_seq_one_letter_code
_entity_poly.pdbx_strand_id
1 'polypeptide(L)'
;MPEAKLNESELRNLIERLLVRFGDSIEFWTIACLTQQDLGNPRQFIAEQWDSLSRTVQELRNQIATLNSSAHPALNEQLAKLGMATADLQNIFDVLANYREVPIQELEAVIHKLNILWSDWKNRLTLISALVPLRAPLPGLSSEQEVFYQHALDSLFDRFYSSRQTHAPSQIYRS
;
A
#
# COMPACT_ATOMS: atom_id res chain seq x y z
N MET A 1 -30.57 -13.41 -24.10
CA MET A 1 -29.98 -12.25 -23.42
C MET A 1 -28.48 -12.34 -23.62
N PRO A 2 -27.80 -11.29 -24.11
CA PRO A 2 -26.34 -11.35 -24.24
C PRO A 2 -25.76 -11.41 -22.84
N GLU A 3 -25.10 -12.52 -22.51
CA GLU A 3 -24.24 -12.60 -21.34
C GLU A 3 -23.25 -11.45 -21.46
N ALA A 4 -23.26 -10.51 -20.50
CA ALA A 4 -22.18 -9.57 -20.36
C ALA A 4 -20.91 -10.42 -20.25
N LYS A 5 -20.10 -10.44 -21.31
CA LYS A 5 -18.81 -11.12 -21.28
C LYS A 5 -18.03 -10.40 -20.18
N LEU A 6 -17.99 -11.04 -19.02
CA LEU A 6 -17.04 -10.76 -17.96
C LEU A 6 -15.71 -10.49 -18.64
N ASN A 7 -15.18 -9.28 -18.51
CA ASN A 7 -13.78 -9.11 -18.84
C ASN A 7 -12.99 -9.58 -17.61
N GLU A 8 -13.02 -10.89 -17.37
CA GLU A 8 -12.29 -11.57 -16.30
C GLU A 8 -10.81 -11.13 -16.30
N SER A 9 -10.25 -10.91 -17.49
CA SER A 9 -8.91 -10.37 -17.69
C SER A 9 -8.75 -8.96 -17.12
N GLU A 10 -9.73 -8.06 -17.26
CA GLU A 10 -9.67 -6.73 -16.64
C GLU A 10 -9.68 -6.81 -15.12
N LEU A 11 -10.54 -7.65 -14.54
CA LEU A 11 -10.61 -7.81 -13.10
C LEU A 11 -9.31 -8.38 -12.51
N ARG A 12 -8.78 -9.40 -13.19
CA ARG A 12 -7.46 -9.98 -12.88
C ARG A 12 -6.37 -8.92 -12.92
N ASN A 13 -6.30 -8.15 -14.00
CA ASN A 13 -5.34 -7.06 -14.14
C ASN A 13 -5.49 -6.01 -13.05
N LEU A 14 -6.71 -5.70 -12.60
CA LEU A 14 -6.95 -4.76 -11.51
C LEU A 14 -6.42 -5.29 -10.17
N ILE A 15 -6.68 -6.57 -9.85
CA ILE A 15 -6.19 -7.16 -8.59
C ILE A 15 -4.66 -7.23 -8.60
N GLU A 16 -4.04 -7.63 -9.71
CA GLU A 16 -2.59 -7.64 -9.89
C GLU A 16 -1.99 -6.24 -9.74
N ARG A 17 -2.60 -5.24 -10.39
CA ARG A 17 -2.17 -3.84 -10.27
C ARG A 17 -2.25 -3.32 -8.84
N LEU A 18 -3.27 -3.72 -8.07
CA LEU A 18 -3.40 -3.33 -6.67
C LEU A 18 -2.33 -3.96 -5.79
N LEU A 19 -1.96 -5.20 -6.06
CA LEU A 19 -0.89 -5.89 -5.35
C LEU A 19 0.46 -5.22 -5.62
N VAL A 20 0.78 -4.98 -6.90
CA VAL A 20 2.02 -4.32 -7.31
C VAL A 20 2.09 -2.90 -6.76
N ARG A 21 1.01 -2.10 -6.87
CA ARG A 21 1.02 -0.71 -6.39
C ARG A 21 1.19 -0.58 -4.88
N PHE A 22 0.68 -1.52 -4.10
CA PHE A 22 0.97 -1.51 -2.67
C PHE A 22 2.45 -1.85 -2.43
N GLY A 23 3.02 -2.81 -3.14
CA GLY A 23 4.47 -3.06 -3.14
C GLY A 23 5.28 -1.80 -3.49
N ASP A 24 4.87 -1.09 -4.54
CA ASP A 24 5.47 0.19 -4.94
C ASP A 24 5.40 1.25 -3.83
N SER A 25 4.34 1.24 -2.99
CA SER A 25 4.26 2.16 -1.85
C SER A 25 5.36 1.87 -0.80
N ILE A 26 5.67 0.60 -0.56
CA ILE A 26 6.74 0.19 0.36
C ILE A 26 8.10 0.66 -0.16
N GLU A 27 8.33 0.57 -1.47
CA GLU A 27 9.61 0.93 -2.08
C GLU A 27 9.73 2.44 -2.35
N PHE A 28 8.86 3.00 -3.17
CA PHE A 28 9.04 4.35 -3.71
C PHE A 28 8.55 5.44 -2.76
N TRP A 29 7.44 5.23 -2.05
CA TRP A 29 6.92 6.28 -1.17
C TRP A 29 7.79 6.43 0.07
N THR A 30 8.38 5.34 0.57
CA THR A 30 9.33 5.41 1.67
C THR A 30 10.60 6.15 1.27
N ILE A 31 11.10 5.93 0.04
CA ILE A 31 12.20 6.71 -0.54
C ILE A 31 11.83 8.19 -0.62
N ALA A 32 10.66 8.52 -1.18
CA ALA A 32 10.20 9.91 -1.27
C ALA A 32 10.15 10.60 0.11
N CYS A 33 9.71 9.89 1.15
CA CYS A 33 9.73 10.37 2.52
C CYS A 33 11.15 10.60 3.07
N LEU A 34 12.13 9.78 2.67
CA LEU A 34 13.52 9.87 3.13
C LEU A 34 14.32 10.95 2.40
N THR A 35 14.08 11.13 1.10
CA THR A 35 14.86 12.00 0.20
C THR A 35 14.19 13.37 -0.02
N GLN A 36 13.47 13.90 0.98
CA GLN A 36 12.63 15.10 0.87
C GLN A 36 13.31 16.33 0.22
N GLN A 37 14.64 16.36 0.20
CA GLN A 37 15.45 17.45 -0.33
C GLN A 37 15.77 17.31 -1.82
N ASP A 38 15.73 16.09 -2.39
CA ASP A 38 16.23 15.80 -3.73
C ASP A 38 15.11 15.60 -4.77
N LEU A 39 13.89 15.24 -4.34
CA LEU A 39 12.82 14.78 -5.24
C LEU A 39 11.53 15.64 -5.23
N GLY A 40 11.54 16.80 -4.57
CA GLY A 40 10.36 17.68 -4.46
C GLY A 40 9.54 17.43 -3.21
N ASN A 41 8.26 17.87 -3.19
CA ASN A 41 7.39 17.81 -2.01
C ASN A 41 6.84 16.38 -1.81
N PRO A 42 7.27 15.63 -0.77
CA PRO A 42 6.84 14.25 -0.54
C PRO A 42 5.34 14.13 -0.34
N ARG A 43 4.70 15.13 0.31
CA ARG A 43 3.26 15.11 0.56
C ARG A 43 2.46 15.20 -0.74
N GLN A 44 2.92 16.01 -1.69
CA GLN A 44 2.28 16.10 -3.01
C GLN A 44 2.40 14.76 -3.75
N PHE A 45 3.60 14.16 -3.76
CA PHE A 45 3.81 12.86 -4.37
C PHE A 45 2.91 11.78 -3.73
N ILE A 46 2.88 11.70 -2.40
CA ILE A 46 2.04 10.74 -1.67
C ILE A 46 0.56 10.95 -2.00
N ALA A 47 0.08 12.19 -2.04
CA ALA A 47 -1.29 12.50 -2.40
C ALA A 47 -1.65 12.03 -3.82
N GLU A 48 -0.80 12.29 -4.81
CA GLU A 48 -1.01 11.85 -6.21
C GLU A 48 -1.01 10.32 -6.33
N GLN A 49 -0.09 9.65 -5.63
CA GLN A 49 -0.01 8.19 -5.64
C GLN A 49 -1.20 7.55 -4.91
N TRP A 50 -1.62 8.12 -3.79
CA TRP A 50 -2.81 7.72 -3.05
C TRP A 50 -4.07 7.88 -3.90
N ASP A 51 -4.27 9.02 -4.55
CA ASP A 51 -5.39 9.27 -5.45
C ASP A 51 -5.45 8.21 -6.55
N SER A 52 -4.30 7.79 -7.06
CA SER A 52 -4.22 6.75 -8.07
C SER A 52 -4.53 5.35 -7.54
N LEU A 53 -4.09 5.02 -6.31
CA LEU A 53 -4.39 3.74 -5.65
C LEU A 53 -5.88 3.66 -5.30
N SER A 54 -6.43 4.70 -4.67
CA SER A 54 -7.84 4.84 -4.30
C SER A 54 -8.76 4.70 -5.50
N ARG A 55 -8.43 5.36 -6.63
CA ARG A 55 -9.15 5.16 -7.90
C ARG A 55 -9.14 3.71 -8.38
N THR A 56 -8.01 3.02 -8.26
CA THR A 56 -7.91 1.60 -8.67
C THR A 56 -8.76 0.70 -7.77
N VAL A 57 -8.82 0.97 -6.46
CA VAL A 57 -9.71 0.27 -5.52
C VAL A 57 -11.18 0.52 -5.85
N GLN A 58 -11.54 1.76 -6.17
CA GLN A 58 -12.91 2.09 -6.57
C GLN A 58 -13.28 1.45 -7.91
N GLU A 59 -12.35 1.39 -8.87
CA GLU A 59 -12.53 0.70 -10.14
C GLU A 59 -12.78 -0.80 -9.92
N LEU A 60 -11.99 -1.45 -9.05
CA LEU A 60 -12.21 -2.84 -8.65
C LEU A 60 -13.62 -3.04 -8.06
N ARG A 61 -14.05 -2.16 -7.15
CA ARG A 61 -15.37 -2.22 -6.53
C ARG A 61 -16.49 -2.05 -7.55
N ASN A 62 -16.34 -1.12 -8.48
CA ASN A 62 -17.32 -0.88 -9.55
C ASN A 62 -17.42 -2.10 -10.45
N GLN A 63 -16.28 -2.66 -10.88
CA GLN A 63 -16.24 -3.87 -11.70
C GLN A 63 -16.97 -5.02 -11.00
N ILE A 64 -16.65 -5.30 -9.73
CA ILE A 64 -17.31 -6.36 -8.95
C ILE A 64 -18.82 -6.12 -8.80
N ALA A 65 -19.25 -4.86 -8.66
CA ALA A 65 -20.68 -4.55 -8.57
C ALA A 65 -21.45 -4.91 -9.85
N THR A 66 -20.81 -4.86 -11.02
CA THR A 66 -21.44 -5.23 -12.31
C THR A 66 -21.59 -6.75 -12.50
N LEU A 67 -20.85 -7.56 -11.74
CA LEU A 67 -20.79 -9.02 -11.91
C LEU A 67 -21.97 -9.80 -11.33
N ASN A 68 -23.04 -9.13 -10.86
CA ASN A 68 -24.10 -9.73 -10.02
C ASN A 68 -23.60 -10.44 -8.73
N SER A 69 -22.29 -10.43 -8.45
CA SER A 69 -21.65 -10.93 -7.23
C SER A 69 -21.70 -9.93 -6.06
N SER A 70 -22.30 -8.76 -6.27
CA SER A 70 -22.60 -7.77 -5.22
C SER A 70 -23.52 -8.29 -4.11
N ALA A 71 -24.18 -9.44 -4.33
CA ALA A 71 -24.98 -10.12 -3.32
C ALA A 71 -24.16 -10.96 -2.32
N HIS A 72 -22.85 -11.17 -2.51
CA HIS A 72 -22.03 -11.98 -1.61
C HIS A 72 -21.51 -11.13 -0.42
N PRO A 73 -22.01 -11.32 0.82
CA PRO A 73 -21.66 -10.45 1.95
C PRO A 73 -20.16 -10.43 2.25
N ALA A 74 -19.50 -11.59 2.18
CA ALA A 74 -18.06 -11.68 2.42
C ALA A 74 -17.22 -10.89 1.40
N LEU A 75 -17.68 -10.78 0.15
CA LEU A 75 -16.97 -10.03 -0.90
C LEU A 75 -17.07 -8.52 -0.62
N ASN A 76 -18.27 -8.05 -0.27
CA ASN A 76 -18.49 -6.67 0.15
C ASN A 76 -17.67 -6.31 1.40
N GLU A 77 -17.56 -7.23 2.36
CA GLU A 77 -16.71 -7.06 3.54
C GLU A 77 -15.23 -6.92 3.16
N GLN A 78 -14.70 -7.77 2.27
CA GLN A 78 -13.30 -7.65 1.85
C GLN A 78 -13.05 -6.35 1.08
N LEU A 79 -13.98 -5.91 0.23
CA LEU A 79 -13.89 -4.64 -0.48
C LEU A 79 -13.93 -3.43 0.47
N ALA A 80 -14.77 -3.48 1.50
CA ALA A 80 -14.80 -2.44 2.53
C ALA A 80 -13.48 -2.37 3.29
N LYS A 81 -12.94 -3.53 3.69
CA LYS A 81 -11.62 -3.63 4.35
C LYS A 81 -10.48 -3.14 3.47
N LEU A 82 -10.52 -3.39 2.16
CA LEU A 82 -9.53 -2.86 1.21
C LEU A 82 -9.59 -1.32 1.13
N GLY A 83 -10.80 -0.75 1.16
CA GLY A 83 -10.98 0.71 1.26
C GLY A 83 -10.39 1.29 2.54
N MET A 84 -10.64 0.65 3.69
CA MET A 84 -10.03 1.05 4.97
C MET A 84 -8.51 0.95 4.93
N ALA A 85 -7.97 -0.15 4.40
CA ALA A 85 -6.54 -0.36 4.28
C ALA A 85 -5.85 0.73 3.43
N THR A 86 -6.55 1.25 2.42
CA THR A 86 -6.06 2.36 1.59
C THR A 86 -5.97 3.67 2.39
N ALA A 87 -6.93 3.93 3.28
CA ALA A 87 -6.90 5.10 4.17
C ALA A 87 -5.81 4.95 5.26
N ASP A 88 -5.66 3.75 5.83
CA ASP A 88 -4.58 3.46 6.79
C ASP A 88 -3.20 3.65 6.16
N LEU A 89 -3.03 3.24 4.90
CA LEU A 89 -1.79 3.46 4.15
C LEU A 89 -1.48 4.95 4.00
N GLN A 90 -2.47 5.77 3.66
CA GLN A 90 -2.30 7.23 3.56
C GLN A 90 -1.84 7.82 4.90
N ASN A 91 -2.53 7.47 5.99
CA ASN A 91 -2.21 7.96 7.33
C ASN A 91 -0.77 7.58 7.73
N ILE A 92 -0.34 6.36 7.43
CA ILE A 92 1.03 5.91 7.66
C ILE A 92 2.02 6.81 6.92
N PHE A 93 1.79 7.06 5.63
CA PHE A 93 2.72 7.85 4.83
C PHE A 93 2.69 9.35 5.15
N ASP A 94 1.57 9.88 5.63
CA ASP A 94 1.51 11.24 6.17
C ASP A 94 2.38 11.40 7.43
N VAL A 95 2.43 10.37 8.29
CA VAL A 95 3.35 10.38 9.45
C VAL A 95 4.80 10.21 8.99
N LEU A 96 5.08 9.27 8.08
CA LEU A 96 6.44 9.06 7.55
C LEU A 96 6.97 10.28 6.79
N ALA A 97 6.10 11.06 6.12
CA ALA A 97 6.48 12.32 5.49
C ALA A 97 6.96 13.37 6.51
N ASN A 98 6.66 13.19 7.80
CA ASN A 98 7.07 14.07 8.90
C ASN A 98 7.97 13.36 9.91
N TYR A 99 8.61 12.24 9.55
CA TYR A 99 9.35 11.36 10.48
C TYR A 99 10.40 12.06 11.36
N ARG A 100 10.94 13.21 10.92
CA ARG A 100 11.92 14.00 11.68
C ARG A 100 11.32 14.64 12.93
N GLU A 101 10.03 14.99 12.88
CA GLU A 101 9.29 15.69 13.92
C GLU A 101 8.52 14.74 14.84
N VAL A 102 8.30 13.50 14.38
CA VAL A 102 7.53 12.47 15.07
C VAL A 102 8.38 11.80 16.18
N PRO A 103 7.80 11.47 17.35
CA PRO A 103 8.47 10.66 18.37
C PRO A 103 8.94 9.31 17.82
N ILE A 104 10.09 8.80 18.30
CA ILE A 104 10.66 7.54 17.79
C ILE A 104 9.69 6.36 17.98
N GLN A 105 8.98 6.32 19.11
CA GLN A 105 8.00 5.27 19.40
C GLN A 105 6.82 5.30 18.42
N GLU A 106 6.42 6.49 17.99
CA GLU A 106 5.36 6.64 17.00
C GLU A 106 5.85 6.22 15.60
N LEU A 107 7.09 6.55 15.24
CA LEU A 107 7.73 6.07 14.01
C LEU A 107 7.81 4.53 13.98
N GLU A 108 8.26 3.90 15.06
CA GLU A 108 8.30 2.45 15.21
C GLU A 108 6.90 1.82 15.06
N ALA A 109 5.91 2.39 15.74
CA ALA A 109 4.52 1.93 15.65
C ALA A 109 3.94 2.05 14.24
N VAL A 110 4.26 3.13 13.51
CA VAL A 110 3.80 3.35 12.13
C VAL A 110 4.42 2.34 11.17
N ILE A 111 5.71 2.03 11.33
CA ILE A 111 6.39 1.02 10.50
C ILE A 111 5.86 -0.38 10.81
N HIS A 112 5.61 -0.70 12.08
CA HIS A 112 4.97 -1.95 12.45
C HIS A 112 3.56 -2.07 11.85
N LYS A 113 2.77 -1.00 11.89
CA LYS A 113 1.45 -0.93 11.24
C LYS A 113 1.54 -1.16 9.73
N LEU A 114 2.55 -0.59 9.05
CA LEU A 114 2.75 -0.82 7.61
C LEU A 114 3.01 -2.30 7.30
N ASN A 115 3.79 -2.99 8.13
CA ASN A 115 4.10 -4.42 8.01
C ASN A 115 2.82 -5.28 8.15
N ILE A 116 1.98 -4.95 9.15
CA ILE A 116 0.66 -5.59 9.33
C ILE A 116 -0.23 -5.31 8.12
N LEU A 117 -0.27 -4.06 7.67
CA LEU A 117 -1.13 -3.62 6.56
C LEU A 117 -0.76 -4.31 5.25
N TRP A 118 0.52 -4.53 4.99
CA TRP A 118 0.97 -5.30 3.83
C TRP A 118 0.42 -6.74 3.84
N SER A 119 0.54 -7.41 4.98
CA SER A 119 0.01 -8.76 5.16
C SER A 119 -1.51 -8.81 5.02
N ASP A 120 -2.22 -7.82 5.59
CA ASP A 120 -3.66 -7.72 5.46
C ASP A 120 -4.06 -7.51 3.99
N TRP A 121 -3.41 -6.58 3.28
CA TRP A 121 -3.67 -6.28 1.87
C TRP A 121 -3.57 -7.52 0.99
N LYS A 122 -2.48 -8.29 1.11
CA LYS A 122 -2.29 -9.55 0.37
C LYS A 122 -3.42 -10.55 0.67
N ASN A 123 -3.80 -10.69 1.94
CA ASN A 123 -4.88 -11.59 2.34
C ASN A 123 -6.23 -11.14 1.78
N ARG A 124 -6.55 -9.84 1.81
CA ARG A 124 -7.80 -9.31 1.23
C ARG A 124 -7.88 -9.55 -0.27
N LEU A 125 -6.81 -9.26 -1.01
CA LEU A 125 -6.79 -9.51 -2.45
C LEU A 125 -6.93 -11.00 -2.76
N THR A 126 -6.25 -11.88 -2.01
CA THR A 126 -6.41 -13.33 -2.15
C THR A 126 -7.86 -13.77 -1.92
N LEU A 127 -8.51 -13.28 -0.87
CA LEU A 127 -9.91 -13.62 -0.55
C LEU A 127 -10.88 -13.07 -1.59
N ILE A 128 -10.71 -11.83 -2.06
CA ILE A 128 -11.50 -11.27 -3.16
C ILE A 128 -11.40 -12.18 -4.39
N SER A 129 -10.20 -12.62 -4.71
CA SER A 129 -9.92 -13.47 -5.87
C SER A 129 -10.53 -14.86 -5.77
N ALA A 130 -10.60 -15.41 -4.56
CA ALA A 130 -11.26 -16.69 -4.29
C ALA A 130 -12.80 -16.58 -4.33
N LEU A 131 -13.34 -15.41 -3.98
CA LEU A 131 -14.79 -15.15 -3.95
C LEU A 131 -15.36 -14.71 -5.31
N VAL A 132 -14.50 -14.24 -6.21
CA VAL A 132 -14.88 -13.91 -7.59
C VAL A 132 -14.63 -15.15 -8.47
N PRO A 133 -15.58 -15.54 -9.35
CA PRO A 133 -15.39 -16.67 -10.26
C PRO A 133 -14.35 -16.36 -11.35
N LEU A 134 -13.06 -16.52 -11.02
CA LEU A 134 -11.94 -16.46 -11.96
C LEU A 134 -11.61 -17.88 -12.46
N ARG A 135 -11.42 -18.05 -13.77
CA ARG A 135 -11.12 -19.36 -14.40
C ARG A 135 -9.70 -19.84 -14.15
N ALA A 136 -8.79 -18.92 -13.89
CA ALA A 136 -7.39 -19.22 -13.58
C ALA A 136 -6.98 -18.62 -12.21
N PRO A 137 -6.04 -19.23 -11.49
CA PRO A 137 -5.47 -18.62 -10.28
C PRO A 137 -4.84 -17.27 -10.64
N LEU A 138 -4.91 -16.29 -9.74
CA LEU A 138 -4.17 -15.05 -9.94
C LEU A 138 -2.66 -15.31 -9.90
N PRO A 139 -1.86 -14.63 -10.74
CA PRO A 139 -0.44 -14.56 -10.48
C PRO A 139 -0.23 -13.82 -9.16
N GLY A 140 0.35 -14.52 -8.20
CA GLY A 140 0.83 -13.91 -6.96
C GLY A 140 2.17 -13.23 -7.18
N LEU A 141 2.68 -12.62 -6.12
CA LEU A 141 4.08 -12.24 -6.07
C LEU A 141 4.95 -13.50 -6.18
N SER A 142 6.06 -13.39 -6.91
CA SER A 142 7.12 -14.39 -6.81
C SER A 142 7.68 -14.41 -5.38
N SER A 143 8.24 -15.55 -4.96
CA SER A 143 8.92 -15.65 -3.67
C SER A 143 10.03 -14.62 -3.52
N GLU A 144 10.71 -14.26 -4.61
CA GLU A 144 11.74 -13.22 -4.63
C GLU A 144 11.16 -11.83 -4.32
N GLN A 145 10.03 -11.49 -4.93
CA GLN A 145 9.33 -10.23 -4.64
C GLN A 145 8.82 -10.18 -3.20
N GLU A 146 8.29 -11.29 -2.68
CA GLU A 146 7.84 -11.34 -1.28
C GLU A 146 9.00 -11.13 -0.30
N VAL A 147 10.14 -11.79 -0.53
CA VAL A 147 11.35 -11.62 0.27
C VAL A 147 11.87 -10.18 0.16
N PHE A 148 11.86 -9.60 -1.04
CA PHE A 148 12.27 -8.22 -1.26
C PHE A 148 11.42 -7.23 -0.46
N TYR A 149 10.09 -7.31 -0.55
CA TYR A 149 9.21 -6.39 0.18
C TYR A 149 9.30 -6.58 1.69
N GLN A 150 9.42 -7.83 2.16
CA GLN A 150 9.60 -8.09 3.59
C GLN A 150 10.92 -7.51 4.10
N HIS A 151 12.03 -7.73 3.39
CA HIS A 151 13.31 -7.15 3.74
C HIS A 151 13.28 -5.61 3.71
N ALA A 152 12.61 -5.02 2.71
CA ALA A 152 12.43 -3.57 2.65
C ALA A 152 11.73 -3.08 3.92
N LEU A 153 10.58 -3.66 4.29
CA LEU A 153 9.81 -3.34 5.49
C LEU A 153 10.64 -3.48 6.77
N ASP A 154 11.37 -4.59 6.93
CA ASP A 154 12.16 -4.87 8.13
C ASP A 154 13.29 -3.83 8.31
N SER A 155 13.83 -3.30 7.21
CA SER A 155 14.88 -2.29 7.22
C SER A 155 14.38 -0.85 7.38
N LEU A 156 13.07 -0.59 7.28
CA LEU A 156 12.54 0.78 7.23
C LEU A 156 12.84 1.57 8.49
N PHE A 157 12.72 0.95 9.66
CA PHE A 157 12.93 1.65 10.92
C PHE A 157 14.36 2.19 11.01
N ASP A 158 15.34 1.33 10.75
CA ASP A 158 16.75 1.71 10.75
C ASP A 158 17.02 2.82 9.72
N ARG A 159 16.43 2.74 8.52
CA ARG A 159 16.58 3.78 7.49
C ARG A 159 16.07 5.15 7.94
N PHE A 160 14.85 5.21 8.47
CA PHE A 160 14.28 6.46 8.97
C PHE A 160 15.04 6.98 10.21
N TYR A 161 15.42 6.08 11.12
CA TYR A 161 16.17 6.42 12.31
C TYR A 161 17.57 6.97 11.98
N SER A 162 18.35 6.28 11.14
CA SER A 162 19.67 6.74 10.69
C SER A 162 19.58 8.06 9.93
N SER A 163 18.59 8.20 9.04
CA SER A 163 18.37 9.46 8.31
C SER A 163 18.07 10.63 9.25
N ARG A 164 17.40 10.40 10.37
CA ARG A 164 17.18 11.43 11.41
C ARG A 164 18.49 11.82 12.10
N GLN A 165 19.36 10.85 12.40
CA GLN A 165 20.64 11.12 13.06
C GLN A 165 21.60 11.92 12.17
N THR A 166 21.67 11.63 10.87
CA THR A 166 22.56 12.34 9.94
C THR A 166 22.18 13.81 9.75
N HIS A 167 20.92 14.16 10.00
CA HIS A 167 20.39 15.53 9.86
C HIS A 167 20.22 16.26 11.19
N ALA A 168 20.60 15.65 12.32
CA ALA A 168 20.62 16.35 13.60
C ALA A 168 21.71 17.43 13.52
N PRO A 169 21.39 18.71 13.78
CA PRO A 169 22.39 19.76 13.77
C PRO A 169 23.45 19.40 14.80
N SER A 170 24.71 19.35 14.36
CA SER A 170 25.87 19.27 15.24
C SER A 170 25.74 20.42 16.24
N GLN A 171 25.28 20.14 17.46
CA GLN A 171 25.38 21.10 18.54
C GLN A 171 26.88 21.22 18.84
N ILE A 172 27.54 22.09 18.08
CA ILE A 172 28.87 22.59 18.41
C ILE A 172 28.64 23.35 19.72
N TYR A 173 28.96 22.67 20.82
CA TYR A 173 29.16 23.27 22.12
C TYR A 173 30.14 24.44 21.93
N ARG A 174 29.62 25.66 21.82
CA ARG A 174 30.39 26.85 22.11
C ARG A 174 30.46 26.94 23.63
N SER A 175 31.60 26.50 24.14
CA SER A 175 32.07 26.69 25.51
C SER A 175 32.09 28.17 25.87
#